data_AF-A0A314YY68-F1
#
_entry.id   AF-A0A314YY68-F1
#
_cell.length_a   1.000
_cell.length_b   1.000
_cell.length_c   1.000
_cell.angle_alpha   90.00
_cell.angle_beta   90.00
_cell.angle_gamma   90.00
#
_symmetry.space_group_name_H-M   'P 1'
#
loop_
_entity.id
_entity.type
_entity.pdbx_description
1 polymer ?
#
loop_
_entity_poly.entity_id
_entity_poly.type
_entity_poly.pdbx_seq_one_letter_code
_entity_poly.pdbx_strand_id
1 'polypeptide(L)'
;MHVDAGGLMFSLLAYAQTSVTSNATAGVRHSEEYCAMYGICGKRSDGKYLNCPFGSPSVKPDDLLSSKVQSLCPTITGNVCCTETQFDTLRSQVQQAIPFLVGCPACLRNFLNLFCELTCSPSQSLFINVTSVAKVNNNLTVDGIDFYITMLMVKGYTTPARMSSSVP
;
A
#
# COMPACT_ATOMS: atom_id res chain seq x y z
N MET A 1 31.61 34.77 -54.24
CA MET A 1 33.08 34.92 -54.29
C MET A 1 33.62 34.31 -53.00
N HIS A 2 34.42 33.25 -53.15
CA HIS A 2 35.16 32.51 -52.12
C HIS A 2 36.02 33.43 -51.23
N VAL A 3 36.27 33.04 -49.97
CA VAL A 3 37.61 32.59 -49.53
C VAL A 3 37.50 31.62 -48.33
N ASP A 4 38.43 30.66 -48.29
CA ASP A 4 38.50 29.38 -47.59
C ASP A 4 39.21 29.35 -46.21
N ALA A 5 39.07 28.17 -45.59
CA ALA A 5 40.09 27.31 -44.95
C ALA A 5 40.76 27.67 -43.61
N GLY A 6 40.90 26.64 -42.76
CA GLY A 6 41.95 26.55 -41.74
C GLY A 6 41.50 25.84 -40.46
N GLY A 7 41.95 24.60 -40.24
CA GLY A 7 41.58 23.77 -39.10
C GLY A 7 42.60 23.68 -37.97
N LEU A 8 42.24 22.83 -37.00
CA LEU A 8 43.04 22.12 -35.99
C LEU A 8 43.53 22.92 -34.75
N MET A 9 42.95 22.64 -33.57
CA MET A 9 43.53 21.72 -32.56
C MET A 9 42.81 21.84 -31.21
N PHE A 10 42.64 20.68 -30.58
CA PHE A 10 41.94 20.42 -29.33
C PHE A 10 42.49 21.22 -28.14
N SER A 11 41.59 21.74 -27.31
CA SER A 11 41.85 21.96 -25.88
C SER A 11 40.58 21.61 -25.11
N LEU A 12 40.67 20.46 -24.44
CA LEU A 12 39.72 19.98 -23.45
C LEU A 12 39.64 20.98 -22.30
N LEU A 13 38.41 21.19 -21.81
CA LEU A 13 37.96 21.50 -20.44
C LEU A 13 36.94 22.65 -20.46
N ALA A 14 35.66 22.32 -20.25
CA ALA A 14 34.95 22.59 -19.00
C ALA A 14 33.42 22.71 -19.20
N TYR A 15 32.70 22.12 -18.23
CA TYR A 15 31.26 22.25 -17.92
C TYR A 15 30.27 21.60 -18.91
N ALA A 16 29.26 20.83 -18.48
CA ALA A 16 28.66 20.68 -17.18
C ALA A 16 28.43 19.19 -16.88
N GLN A 17 28.77 18.76 -15.66
CA GLN A 17 28.22 17.55 -15.10
C GLN A 17 26.71 17.76 -15.00
N THR A 18 25.93 17.13 -15.87
CA THR A 18 24.52 16.93 -15.59
C THR A 18 24.45 15.99 -14.40
N SER A 19 24.34 16.58 -13.22
CA SER A 19 23.84 15.89 -12.04
C SER A 19 22.47 15.34 -12.42
N VAL A 20 22.42 14.08 -12.82
CA VAL A 20 21.18 13.30 -12.77
C VAL A 20 20.89 13.20 -11.29
N THR A 21 20.15 14.18 -10.78
CA THR A 21 19.40 14.02 -9.55
C THR A 21 18.41 12.92 -9.85
N SER A 22 18.77 11.68 -9.52
CA SER A 22 17.81 10.62 -9.28
C SER A 22 16.93 11.12 -8.14
N ASN A 23 15.91 11.86 -8.51
CA ASN A 23 14.80 12.14 -7.63
C ASN A 23 14.17 10.79 -7.38
N ALA A 24 14.62 10.08 -6.35
CA ALA A 24 14.06 8.84 -5.92
C ALA A 24 12.65 9.15 -5.37
N THR A 25 11.68 9.30 -6.27
CA THR A 25 10.42 8.61 -6.06
C THR A 25 10.81 7.18 -5.77
N ALA A 26 10.80 6.80 -4.49
CA ALA A 26 10.97 5.41 -4.09
C ALA A 26 10.02 4.59 -4.98
N GLY A 27 10.58 3.85 -5.93
CA GLY A 27 9.80 3.20 -6.97
C GLY A 27 8.78 2.29 -6.33
N VAL A 28 7.55 2.29 -6.85
CA VAL A 28 6.53 1.35 -6.42
C VAL A 28 7.09 -0.06 -6.63
N ARG A 29 7.26 -0.81 -5.54
CA ARG A 29 7.80 -2.16 -5.56
C ARG A 29 6.66 -3.14 -5.33
N HIS A 30 6.49 -4.06 -6.27
CA HIS A 30 5.56 -5.16 -6.22
C HIS A 30 6.33 -6.46 -6.07
N SER A 31 6.37 -7.01 -4.86
CA SER A 31 6.98 -8.32 -4.61
C SER A 31 6.31 -9.00 -3.42
N GLU A 32 6.52 -10.31 -3.30
CA GLU A 32 6.27 -10.99 -2.03
C GLU A 32 7.08 -10.33 -0.90
N GLU A 33 6.59 -10.50 0.33
CA GLU A 33 7.18 -9.94 1.56
C GLU A 33 7.33 -8.40 1.53
N TYR A 34 6.48 -7.70 0.77
CA TYR A 34 6.51 -6.26 0.61
C TYR A 34 5.11 -5.64 0.62
N CYS A 35 5.00 -4.54 1.35
CA CYS A 35 3.79 -3.76 1.61
C CYS A 35 3.66 -2.60 0.62
N ALA A 36 2.44 -2.30 0.18
CA ALA A 36 2.15 -1.08 -0.56
C ALA A 36 2.11 0.15 0.38
N MET A 37 1.68 -0.08 1.62
CA MET A 37 1.56 0.93 2.67
C MET A 37 1.80 0.27 4.03
N TYR A 38 2.37 1.01 4.98
CA TYR A 38 2.63 0.48 6.32
C TYR A 38 2.58 1.56 7.40
N GLY A 39 1.92 1.28 8.52
CA GLY A 39 1.77 2.22 9.64
C GLY A 39 0.67 3.27 9.45
N ILE A 40 0.46 4.07 10.49
CA ILE A 40 -0.56 5.13 10.55
C ILE A 40 0.13 6.50 10.56
N CYS A 41 -0.24 7.37 9.62
CA CYS A 41 0.35 8.71 9.47
C CYS A 41 -0.65 9.83 9.73
N GLY A 42 -1.93 9.52 9.94
CA GLY A 42 -2.93 10.54 10.21
C GLY A 42 -4.26 9.98 10.72
N LYS A 43 -5.18 10.90 10.96
CA LYS A 43 -6.55 10.61 11.39
C LYS A 43 -7.47 11.64 10.74
N ARG A 44 -8.59 11.17 10.20
CA ARG A 44 -9.64 12.02 9.62
C ARG A 44 -10.45 12.72 10.72
N SER A 45 -11.27 13.68 10.32
CA SER A 45 -12.20 14.40 11.22
C SER A 45 -13.20 13.47 11.93
N ASP A 46 -13.61 12.38 11.28
CA ASP A 46 -14.48 11.34 11.84
C ASP A 46 -13.74 10.38 12.79
N GLY A 47 -12.46 10.61 13.01
CA GLY A 47 -11.62 9.79 13.87
C GLY A 47 -11.10 8.50 13.24
N LYS A 48 -11.30 8.27 11.93
CA LYS A 48 -10.72 7.10 11.26
C LYS A 48 -9.23 7.31 10.96
N TYR A 49 -8.42 6.31 11.26
CA TYR A 49 -6.99 6.33 10.98
C TYR A 49 -6.70 6.26 9.49
N LEU A 50 -5.60 6.90 9.08
CA LEU A 50 -5.11 6.94 7.72
C LEU A 50 -3.72 6.31 7.64
N ASN A 51 -3.53 5.42 6.67
CA ASN A 51 -2.26 4.74 6.46
C ASN A 51 -1.19 5.69 5.92
N CYS A 52 0.07 5.39 6.22
CA CYS A 52 1.21 6.03 5.56
C CYS A 52 1.33 5.55 4.11
N PRO A 53 1.66 6.42 3.13
CA PRO A 53 1.67 6.06 1.71
C PRO A 53 2.95 5.36 1.24
N PHE A 54 3.83 4.99 2.15
CA PHE A 54 5.14 4.44 1.83
C PHE A 54 5.12 2.92 1.98
N GLY A 55 5.56 2.23 0.94
CA GLY A 55 5.78 0.80 0.98
C GLY A 55 7.00 0.43 1.82
N SER A 56 6.98 -0.77 2.38
CA SER A 56 8.05 -1.31 3.22
C SER A 56 8.16 -2.82 3.03
N PRO A 57 9.28 -3.46 3.42
CA PRO A 57 9.26 -4.89 3.68
C PRO A 57 8.19 -5.23 4.71
N SER A 58 7.57 -6.40 4.55
CA SER A 58 6.68 -6.96 5.58
C SER A 58 7.48 -7.29 6.84
N VAL A 59 6.81 -7.25 8.00
CA VAL A 59 7.47 -7.32 9.31
C VAL A 59 6.99 -8.54 10.07
N LYS A 60 7.90 -9.24 10.75
CA LYS A 60 7.53 -10.29 11.69
C LYS A 60 6.81 -9.67 12.89
N PRO A 61 5.53 -10.00 13.15
CA PRO A 61 4.83 -9.48 14.31
C PRO A 61 5.37 -10.09 15.61
N ASP A 62 5.19 -9.39 16.72
CA ASP A 62 5.39 -9.97 18.05
C ASP A 62 4.34 -11.04 18.37
N ASP A 63 4.50 -11.78 19.47
CA ASP A 63 3.62 -12.90 19.81
C ASP A 63 2.17 -12.46 20.07
N LEU A 64 1.98 -11.26 20.61
CA LEU A 64 0.66 -10.72 20.92
C LEU A 64 -0.09 -10.36 19.62
N LEU A 65 0.56 -9.61 18.74
CA LEU A 65 0.02 -9.24 17.44
C LEU A 65 -0.17 -10.48 16.55
N SER A 66 0.77 -11.43 16.57
CA SER A 66 0.64 -12.73 15.89
C SER A 66 -0.64 -13.43 16.32
N SER A 67 -0.89 -13.52 17.62
CA SER A 67 -2.09 -14.17 18.18
C SER A 67 -3.38 -13.44 17.79
N LYS A 68 -3.36 -12.10 17.83
CA LYS A 68 -4.48 -11.27 17.36
C LYS A 68 -4.79 -11.52 15.89
N VAL A 69 -3.77 -11.47 15.02
CA VAL A 69 -3.90 -11.71 13.57
C VAL A 69 -4.46 -13.09 13.32
N GLN A 70 -3.93 -14.15 13.94
CA GLN A 70 -4.44 -15.51 13.76
C GLN A 70 -5.91 -15.67 14.19
N SER A 71 -6.35 -14.96 15.22
CA SER A 71 -7.73 -15.02 15.70
C SER A 71 -8.77 -14.49 14.69
N LEU A 72 -8.40 -13.51 13.87
CA LEU A 72 -9.33 -12.86 12.93
C LEU A 72 -9.05 -13.24 11.47
N CYS A 73 -7.77 -13.43 11.15
CA CYS A 73 -7.20 -13.60 9.82
C CYS A 73 -6.39 -14.91 9.76
N PRO A 74 -7.02 -16.09 9.92
CA PRO A 74 -6.32 -17.36 10.05
C PRO A 74 -5.57 -17.80 8.77
N THR A 75 -5.78 -17.11 7.64
CA THR A 75 -5.05 -17.36 6.39
C THR A 75 -3.73 -16.59 6.30
N ILE A 76 -3.54 -15.56 7.14
CA ILE A 76 -2.33 -14.74 7.16
C ILE A 76 -1.34 -15.42 8.10
N THR A 77 -0.16 -15.80 7.60
CA THR A 77 0.88 -16.48 8.39
C THR A 77 2.24 -15.83 8.15
N GLY A 78 3.10 -15.83 9.17
CA GLY A 78 4.45 -15.29 9.05
C GLY A 78 4.48 -13.77 9.20
N ASN A 79 5.15 -13.08 8.27
CA ASN A 79 5.27 -11.63 8.29
C ASN A 79 3.93 -10.96 7.91
N VAL A 80 3.77 -9.70 8.28
CA VAL A 80 2.55 -8.92 8.04
C VAL A 80 2.85 -7.50 7.57
N CYS A 81 1.89 -6.92 6.85
CA CYS A 81 1.89 -5.51 6.42
C CYS A 81 1.03 -4.60 7.29
N CYS A 82 0.80 -4.97 8.55
CA CYS A 82 0.01 -4.18 9.47
C CYS A 82 0.68 -4.07 10.85
N THR A 83 0.59 -2.88 11.42
CA THR A 83 0.85 -2.63 12.84
C THR A 83 -0.33 -3.05 13.69
N GLU A 84 -0.14 -3.14 15.02
CA GLU A 84 -1.24 -3.44 15.95
C GLU A 84 -2.41 -2.45 15.80
N THR A 85 -2.14 -1.15 15.64
CA THR A 85 -3.17 -0.14 15.42
C THR A 85 -3.93 -0.35 14.11
N GLN A 86 -3.24 -0.76 13.03
CA GLN A 86 -3.90 -1.09 11.76
C GLN A 86 -4.77 -2.34 11.90
N PHE A 87 -4.30 -3.36 12.62
CA PHE A 87 -5.08 -4.57 12.90
C PHE A 87 -6.32 -4.28 13.76
N ASP A 88 -6.20 -3.50 14.84
CA ASP A 88 -7.33 -3.15 15.69
C ASP A 88 -8.35 -2.29 14.93
N THR A 89 -7.87 -1.45 14.02
CA THR A 89 -8.72 -0.69 13.09
C THR A 89 -9.49 -1.61 12.14
N LEU A 90 -8.80 -2.58 11.51
CA LEU A 90 -9.43 -3.63 10.70
C LEU A 90 -10.51 -4.35 11.49
N ARG A 91 -10.19 -4.84 12.69
CA ARG A 91 -11.11 -5.57 13.57
C ARG A 91 -12.38 -4.78 13.85
N SER A 92 -12.25 -3.51 14.24
CA SER A 92 -13.39 -2.63 14.53
C SER A 92 -14.27 -2.39 13.30
N GLN A 93 -13.67 -2.27 12.10
CA GLN A 93 -14.41 -2.07 10.86
C GLN A 93 -15.17 -3.33 10.44
N VAL A 94 -14.53 -4.50 10.46
CA VAL A 94 -15.20 -5.74 10.06
C VAL A 94 -16.29 -6.15 11.05
N GLN A 95 -16.11 -5.87 12.35
CA GLN A 95 -17.11 -6.17 13.39
C GLN A 95 -18.47 -5.50 13.15
N GLN A 96 -18.48 -4.31 12.55
CA GLN A 96 -19.72 -3.61 12.20
C GLN A 96 -20.51 -4.34 11.11
N ALA A 97 -19.83 -5.12 10.25
CA ALA A 97 -20.44 -5.88 9.17
C ALA A 97 -20.85 -7.31 9.57
N ILE A 98 -20.28 -7.85 10.65
CA ILE A 98 -20.51 -9.25 11.09
C ILE A 98 -22.00 -9.59 11.22
N PRO A 99 -22.87 -8.78 11.88
CA PRO A 99 -24.28 -9.14 12.05
C PRO A 99 -25.04 -9.38 10.74
N PHE A 100 -24.59 -8.80 9.62
CA PHE A 100 -25.20 -8.99 8.30
C PHE A 100 -24.73 -10.26 7.60
N LEU A 101 -23.61 -10.86 8.04
CA LEU A 101 -22.94 -11.97 7.38
C LEU A 101 -22.95 -13.26 8.21
N VAL A 102 -23.29 -13.20 9.50
CA VAL A 102 -23.31 -14.38 10.41
C VAL A 102 -24.25 -15.49 9.96
N GLY A 103 -25.31 -15.18 9.21
CA GLY A 103 -26.21 -16.17 8.64
C GLY A 103 -25.59 -17.03 7.51
N CYS A 104 -24.42 -16.64 7.00
CA CYS A 104 -23.68 -17.34 5.94
C CYS A 104 -22.18 -17.43 6.33
N PRO A 105 -21.74 -18.53 6.97
CA PRO A 105 -20.35 -18.68 7.41
C PRO A 105 -19.31 -18.54 6.28
N ALA A 106 -19.65 -18.98 5.06
CA ALA A 106 -18.78 -18.82 3.90
C ALA A 106 -18.63 -17.34 3.48
N CYS A 107 -19.72 -16.58 3.52
CA CYS A 107 -19.74 -15.17 3.20
C CYS A 107 -18.91 -14.38 4.22
N LEU A 108 -19.09 -14.68 5.50
CA LEU A 108 -18.29 -14.09 6.58
C LEU A 108 -16.80 -14.40 6.40
N ARG A 109 -16.44 -15.65 6.10
CA ARG A 109 -15.04 -16.04 5.85
C ARG A 109 -14.44 -15.30 4.66
N ASN A 110 -15.13 -15.21 3.53
CA ASN A 110 -14.64 -14.51 2.35
C ASN A 110 -14.48 -13.00 2.60
N PHE A 111 -15.45 -12.40 3.30
CA PHE A 111 -15.40 -11.00 3.71
C PHE A 111 -14.18 -10.72 4.59
N LEU A 112 -14.00 -11.50 5.67
CA LEU A 112 -12.86 -11.35 6.56
C LEU A 112 -11.53 -11.54 5.81
N ASN A 113 -11.41 -12.60 5.02
CA ASN A 113 -10.21 -12.86 4.23
C ASN A 113 -9.86 -11.69 3.31
N LEU A 114 -10.84 -11.09 2.62
CA LEU A 114 -10.58 -9.95 1.75
C LEU A 114 -9.95 -8.78 2.53
N PHE A 115 -10.57 -8.36 3.63
CA PHE A 115 -10.06 -7.21 4.40
C PHE A 115 -8.75 -7.53 5.15
N CYS A 116 -8.56 -8.78 5.57
CA CYS A 116 -7.30 -9.27 6.11
C CYS A 116 -6.17 -9.20 5.08
N GLU A 117 -6.41 -9.65 3.84
CA GLU A 117 -5.42 -9.59 2.77
C GLU A 117 -5.07 -8.15 2.41
N LEU A 118 -6.08 -7.28 2.27
CA LEU A 118 -5.85 -5.87 1.96
C LEU A 118 -5.05 -5.14 3.05
N THR A 119 -5.18 -5.55 4.32
CA THR A 119 -4.56 -4.85 5.45
C THR A 119 -3.23 -5.47 5.88
N CYS A 120 -3.16 -6.79 6.01
CA CYS A 120 -2.09 -7.48 6.72
C CYS A 120 -1.29 -8.47 5.87
N SER A 121 -1.67 -8.74 4.62
CA SER A 121 -0.95 -9.69 3.77
C SER A 121 0.53 -9.36 3.64
N PRO A 122 1.47 -10.30 3.83
CA PRO A 122 2.89 -10.05 3.58
C PRO A 122 3.17 -9.70 2.12
N SER A 123 2.27 -10.05 1.20
CA SER A 123 2.38 -9.79 -0.23
C SER A 123 1.43 -8.67 -0.70
N GLN A 124 1.01 -7.78 0.21
CA GLN A 124 0.05 -6.70 -0.04
C GLN A 124 0.40 -5.88 -1.29
N SER A 125 1.68 -5.60 -1.52
CA SER A 125 2.10 -4.82 -2.68
C SER A 125 1.71 -5.48 -4.02
N LEU A 126 1.62 -6.80 -4.12
CA LEU A 126 1.31 -7.48 -5.39
C LEU A 126 -0.09 -7.13 -5.94
N PHE A 127 -1.00 -6.69 -5.08
CA PHE A 127 -2.39 -6.45 -5.45
C PHE A 127 -2.95 -5.12 -4.93
N ILE A 128 -2.12 -4.24 -4.36
CA ILE A 128 -2.49 -2.88 -3.98
C ILE A 128 -1.54 -1.85 -4.59
N ASN A 129 -2.13 -0.80 -5.16
CA ASN A 129 -1.45 0.41 -5.58
C ASN A 129 -1.99 1.61 -4.81
N VAL A 130 -1.10 2.39 -4.18
CA VAL A 130 -1.45 3.72 -3.68
C VAL A 130 -1.53 4.67 -4.87
N THR A 131 -2.72 5.21 -5.12
CA THR A 131 -3.00 6.03 -6.32
C THR A 131 -3.11 7.51 -6.01
N SER A 132 -3.50 7.88 -4.79
CA SER A 132 -3.46 9.25 -4.32
C SER A 132 -2.97 9.36 -2.87
N VAL A 133 -2.30 10.46 -2.60
CA VAL A 133 -1.76 10.83 -1.30
C VAL A 133 -2.24 12.23 -0.96
N ALA A 134 -2.75 12.41 0.25
CA ALA A 134 -3.15 13.71 0.79
C ALA A 134 -2.24 14.11 1.95
N LYS A 135 -2.23 15.41 2.28
CA LYS A 135 -1.52 15.93 3.45
C LYS A 135 -2.52 16.21 4.57
N VAL A 136 -2.39 15.51 5.69
CA VAL A 136 -3.24 15.66 6.88
C VAL A 136 -2.36 15.94 8.08
N ASN A 137 -2.58 17.07 8.77
CA ASN A 137 -1.78 17.50 9.93
C ASN A 137 -0.27 17.45 9.67
N ASN A 138 0.16 17.96 8.52
CA ASN A 138 1.54 17.94 8.02
C ASN A 138 2.14 16.59 7.64
N ASN A 139 1.43 15.48 7.81
CA ASN A 139 1.87 14.15 7.37
C ASN A 139 1.25 13.76 6.04
N LEU A 140 1.99 13.01 5.23
CA LEU A 140 1.46 12.39 4.01
C LEU A 140 0.69 11.12 4.38
N THR A 141 -0.51 10.98 3.84
CA THR A 141 -1.42 9.86 4.11
C THR A 141 -1.99 9.31 2.82
N VAL A 142 -2.24 8.01 2.77
CA VAL A 142 -3.01 7.38 1.69
C VAL A 142 -4.40 8.03 1.61
N ASP A 143 -4.77 8.48 0.42
CA ASP A 143 -6.08 9.06 0.11
C ASP A 143 -6.89 8.16 -0.82
N GLY A 144 -6.20 7.38 -1.67
CA GLY A 144 -6.81 6.45 -2.60
C GLY A 144 -5.91 5.28 -2.91
N ILE A 145 -6.54 4.12 -3.10
CA ILE A 145 -5.89 2.90 -3.57
C ILE A 145 -6.67 2.27 -4.70
N ASP A 146 -5.95 1.65 -5.63
CA ASP A 146 -6.50 0.63 -6.52
C ASP A 146 -6.07 -0.73 -5.98
N PHE A 147 -6.99 -1.70 -5.92
CA PHE A 147 -6.69 -3.06 -5.54
C PHE A 147 -7.20 -4.06 -6.58
N TYR A 148 -6.44 -5.13 -6.78
CA TYR A 148 -6.65 -6.09 -7.85
C TYR A 148 -7.06 -7.44 -7.28
N ILE A 149 -8.33 -7.78 -7.45
CA ILE A 149 -8.87 -9.05 -6.97
C ILE A 149 -8.75 -10.10 -8.08
N THR A 150 -8.19 -11.26 -7.73
CA THR A 150 -8.26 -12.44 -8.60
C THR A 150 -9.45 -13.32 -8.24
N MET A 151 -9.91 -14.11 -9.20
CA MET A 151 -11.02 -15.08 -9.06
C MET A 151 -10.88 -16.05 -7.88
N LEU A 152 -9.66 -16.29 -7.40
CA LEU A 152 -9.41 -17.14 -6.24
C LEU A 152 -9.80 -16.48 -4.91
N MET A 153 -9.70 -15.15 -4.82
CA MET A 153 -10.12 -14.38 -3.64
C MET A 153 -11.63 -14.13 -3.62
N VAL A 154 -12.25 -14.05 -4.80
CA VAL A 154 -13.68 -13.80 -4.95
C VAL A 154 -14.24 -14.79 -5.96
N LYS A 155 -14.68 -15.94 -5.47
CA LYS A 155 -15.55 -16.82 -6.25
C LYS A 155 -16.91 -16.13 -6.40
N GLY A 156 -17.01 -15.17 -7.33
CA GLY A 156 -18.25 -14.44 -7.62
C GLY A 156 -18.18 -13.06 -8.31
N TYR A 157 -17.03 -12.40 -8.52
CA TYR A 157 -16.98 -11.08 -9.16
C TYR A 157 -15.70 -10.88 -10.00
N THR A 158 -15.85 -10.51 -11.28
CA THR A 158 -14.78 -10.01 -12.17
C THR A 158 -14.92 -8.49 -12.37
N THR A 159 -14.51 -7.66 -11.41
CA THR A 159 -14.26 -6.23 -11.67
C THR A 159 -13.19 -5.69 -10.71
N PRO A 160 -12.27 -4.80 -11.18
CA PRO A 160 -11.45 -3.99 -10.27
C PRO A 160 -12.36 -3.18 -9.36
N ALA A 161 -12.12 -3.20 -8.06
CA ALA A 161 -12.80 -2.34 -7.12
C ALA A 161 -11.82 -1.25 -6.66
N ARG A 162 -12.28 0.00 -6.62
CA ARG A 162 -11.52 1.16 -6.16
C ARG A 162 -12.08 1.57 -4.81
N MET A 163 -11.21 1.67 -3.80
CA MET A 163 -11.58 2.23 -2.50
C MET A 163 -10.98 3.63 -2.42
N SER A 164 -11.83 4.65 -2.56
CA SER A 164 -11.44 6.05 -2.35
C SER A 164 -11.92 6.48 -0.97
N SER A 165 -10.99 6.81 -0.08
CA SER A 165 -11.30 7.48 1.16
C SER A 165 -11.51 8.96 0.87
N SER A 166 -12.72 9.37 0.48
CA SER A 166 -13.05 10.77 0.20
C SER A 166 -12.74 11.65 1.41
N VAL A 167 -11.62 12.38 1.41
CA VAL A 167 -11.29 13.39 2.43
C VAL A 167 -12.21 14.60 2.26
N PRO A 168 -13.07 14.95 3.24
CA PRO A 168 -13.67 16.28 3.30
C PRO A 168 -12.66 17.33 3.77
#